data_AF-A0A8I1KKB5-F1
#
_entry.id   AF-A0A8I1KKB5-F1
#
_cell.length_a   1.000
_cell.length_b   1.000
_cell.length_c   1.000
_cell.angle_alpha   90.00
_cell.angle_beta   90.00
_cell.angle_gamma   90.00
#
_symmetry.space_group_name_H-M   'P 1'
#
loop_
_entity.id
_entity.type
_entity.pdbx_description
1 polymer ?
#
loop_
_entity_poly.entity_id
_entity_poly.type
_entity_poly.pdbx_seq_one_letter_code
_entity_poly.pdbx_strand_id
1 'polypeptide(L)'
;MSSFQLHINSARELAERIIPELSPLTLMIQTGAQLSEEAALGESVTLELRYPELGPKPVDLSGSIALCFEIKAAKDWVAVTLGSEQQARIHQINYLCRHHRNDYGKLFEQLITDFCHSH
;
A
#
# COMPACT_ATOMS: atom_id res chain seq x y z
N MET A 1 -17.46 5.86 -1.47
CA MET A 1 -16.49 5.14 -0.61
C MET A 1 -16.06 3.91 -1.38
N SER A 2 -14.86 3.97 -1.93
CA SER A 2 -14.28 2.86 -2.68
C SER A 2 -13.74 1.80 -1.70
N SER A 3 -13.86 0.52 -2.07
CA SER A 3 -13.37 -0.60 -1.27
C SER A 3 -12.40 -1.44 -2.11
N PHE A 4 -11.24 -1.75 -1.54
CA PHE A 4 -10.21 -2.55 -2.21
C PHE A 4 -9.93 -3.82 -1.43
N GLN A 5 -9.62 -4.89 -2.14
CA GLN A 5 -9.21 -6.14 -1.53
C GLN A 5 -7.72 -6.35 -1.73
N LEU A 6 -7.01 -6.71 -0.66
CA LEU A 6 -5.61 -7.07 -0.71
C LEU A 6 -5.42 -8.45 -0.08
N HIS A 7 -5.06 -9.41 -0.92
CA HIS A 7 -4.72 -10.75 -0.48
C HIS A 7 -3.20 -10.91 -0.41
N ILE A 8 -2.71 -11.39 0.73
CA ILE A 8 -1.29 -11.51 1.03
C ILE A 8 -1.01 -12.89 1.60
N ASN A 9 -0.01 -13.55 1.04
CA ASN A 9 0.38 -14.92 1.40
C ASN A 9 1.60 -14.95 2.33
N SER A 10 2.36 -13.85 2.44
CA SER A 10 3.57 -13.81 3.26
C SER A 10 3.91 -12.41 3.78
N ALA A 11 4.71 -12.34 4.85
CA ALA A 11 5.21 -11.07 5.39
C ALA A 11 6.08 -10.30 4.40
N ARG A 12 6.78 -11.03 3.51
CA ARG A 12 7.55 -10.46 2.42
C ARG A 12 6.63 -9.79 1.41
N GLU A 13 5.63 -10.50 0.90
CA GLU A 13 4.64 -9.92 -0.04
C GLU A 13 3.95 -8.70 0.57
N LEU A 14 3.63 -8.72 1.87
CA LEU A 14 3.10 -7.55 2.57
C LEU A 14 4.09 -6.37 2.54
N ALA A 15 5.36 -6.64 2.82
CA ALA A 15 6.41 -5.62 2.82
C ALA A 15 6.64 -5.02 1.43
N GLU A 16 6.51 -5.81 0.36
CA GLU A 16 6.59 -5.37 -1.04
C GLU A 16 5.47 -4.39 -1.42
N ARG A 17 4.34 -4.41 -0.70
CA ARG A 17 3.28 -3.42 -0.88
C ARG A 17 3.52 -2.13 -0.11
N ILE A 18 4.50 -2.05 0.80
CA ILE A 18 4.67 -0.87 1.64
C ILE A 18 5.48 0.18 0.89
N ILE A 19 5.03 1.44 0.91
CA ILE A 19 5.83 2.58 0.47
C ILE A 19 6.57 3.15 1.71
N PRO A 20 7.88 2.93 1.85
CA PRO A 20 8.60 3.22 3.09
C PRO A 20 8.69 4.71 3.46
N GLU A 21 8.67 5.60 2.47
CA GLU A 21 8.88 7.05 2.61
C GLU A 21 7.60 7.78 3.05
N LEU A 22 6.46 7.11 2.98
CA LEU A 22 5.16 7.71 3.30
C LEU A 22 4.69 7.26 4.69
N SER A 23 4.31 8.25 5.47
CA SER A 23 3.80 8.09 6.83
C SER A 23 2.44 8.79 6.98
N PRO A 24 1.48 8.21 7.74
CA PRO A 24 1.49 6.88 8.35
C PRO A 24 1.54 5.76 7.28
N LEU A 25 1.63 4.48 7.69
CA LEU A 25 1.82 3.33 6.80
C LEU A 25 1.01 3.43 5.50
N THR A 26 1.71 3.47 4.36
CA THR A 26 1.11 3.52 3.03
C THR A 26 1.33 2.22 2.28
N LEU A 27 0.28 1.73 1.64
CA LEU A 27 0.26 0.47 0.89
C LEU A 27 -0.05 0.72 -0.59
N MET A 28 0.70 0.06 -1.48
CA MET A 28 0.43 -0.05 -2.90
C MET A 28 -0.63 -1.12 -3.15
N ILE A 29 -1.78 -0.66 -3.65
CA ILE A 29 -2.94 -1.49 -3.92
C ILE A 29 -3.14 -1.53 -5.43
N GLN A 30 -3.20 -2.75 -5.97
CA GLN A 30 -3.62 -2.95 -7.34
C GLN A 30 -5.14 -3.03 -7.35
N THR A 31 -5.78 -2.07 -8.01
CA THR A 31 -7.25 -1.95 -8.07
C THR A 31 -7.83 -2.69 -9.28
N GLY A 32 -6.98 -3.09 -10.23
CA GLY A 32 -7.43 -3.51 -11.56
C GLY A 32 -8.28 -2.42 -12.22
N ALA A 33 -9.35 -2.80 -12.91
CA ALA A 33 -10.30 -1.88 -13.53
C ALA A 33 -11.33 -1.25 -12.56
N GLN A 34 -11.16 -1.40 -11.24
CA GLN A 34 -12.13 -0.93 -10.23
C GLN A 34 -11.89 0.51 -9.76
N LEU A 35 -10.84 1.18 -10.24
CA LEU A 35 -10.74 2.62 -10.11
C LEU A 35 -11.81 3.24 -11.01
N SER A 36 -12.85 3.82 -10.40
CA SER A 36 -13.67 4.81 -11.10
C SER A 36 -12.73 5.86 -11.69
N GLU A 37 -13.02 6.39 -12.88
CA GLU A 37 -12.29 7.54 -13.44
C GLU A 37 -12.30 8.75 -12.48
N GLU A 38 -13.14 8.70 -11.45
CA GLU A 38 -13.36 9.71 -10.42
C GLU A 38 -12.54 9.49 -9.14
N ALA A 39 -11.76 8.41 -9.03
CA ALA A 39 -10.98 8.15 -7.82
C ALA A 39 -9.93 9.25 -7.59
N ALA A 40 -10.17 10.06 -6.56
CA ALA A 40 -9.43 11.29 -6.32
C ALA A 40 -8.41 11.13 -5.20
N LEU A 41 -7.31 11.87 -5.29
CA LEU A 41 -6.40 12.05 -4.17
C LEU A 41 -7.17 12.56 -2.94
N GLY A 42 -6.92 11.95 -1.78
CA GLY A 42 -7.61 12.23 -0.53
C GLY A 42 -8.95 11.50 -0.35
N GLU A 43 -9.47 10.80 -1.36
CA GLU A 43 -10.70 10.00 -1.21
C GLU A 43 -10.52 8.95 -0.12
N SER A 44 -11.50 8.85 0.78
CA SER A 44 -11.53 7.82 1.82
C SER A 44 -11.90 6.45 1.25
N VAL A 45 -11.09 5.46 1.59
CA VAL A 45 -11.22 4.09 1.10
C VAL A 45 -11.18 3.10 2.26
N THR A 46 -11.80 1.94 2.04
CA THR A 46 -11.68 0.79 2.94
C THR A 46 -10.86 -0.28 2.24
N LEU A 47 -9.84 -0.79 2.93
CA LEU A 47 -8.97 -1.86 2.46
C LEU A 47 -9.27 -3.13 3.26
N GLU A 48 -9.81 -4.14 2.59
CA GLU A 48 -10.01 -5.47 3.17
C GLU A 48 -8.71 -6.28 3.00
N LEU A 49 -7.91 -6.37 4.07
CA LEU A 49 -6.66 -7.13 4.10
C LEU A 49 -6.88 -8.57 4.55
N ARG A 50 -6.59 -9.53 3.66
CA ARG A 50 -6.58 -10.96 3.95
C ARG A 50 -5.15 -11.46 4.11
N TYR A 51 -4.70 -11.57 5.36
CA TYR A 51 -3.40 -12.11 5.71
C TYR A 51 -3.51 -13.03 6.95
N PRO A 52 -3.20 -14.33 6.84
CA PRO A 52 -3.43 -15.29 7.94
C PRO A 52 -2.77 -14.94 9.28
N GLU A 53 -1.61 -14.28 9.25
CA GLU A 53 -0.89 -13.84 10.47
C GLU A 53 -1.61 -12.70 11.23
N LEU A 54 -2.56 -12.00 10.58
CA LEU A 54 -3.42 -11.01 11.23
C LEU A 54 -4.70 -11.63 11.81
N GLY A 55 -5.02 -12.86 11.41
CA GLY A 55 -6.15 -13.64 11.89
C GLY A 55 -6.88 -14.42 10.79
N PRO A 56 -7.86 -15.26 11.18
CA PRO A 56 -8.63 -16.10 10.25
C PRO A 56 -9.67 -15.33 9.42
N LYS A 57 -9.97 -14.08 9.79
CA LYS A 57 -10.92 -13.22 9.09
C LYS A 57 -10.17 -12.06 8.41
N PRO A 58 -10.70 -11.54 7.29
CA PRO A 58 -10.20 -10.30 6.73
C PRO A 58 -10.21 -9.17 7.76
N VAL A 59 -9.22 -8.29 7.68
CA VAL A 59 -9.11 -7.10 8.52
C VAL A 59 -9.42 -5.89 7.67
N ASP A 60 -10.44 -5.12 8.07
CA ASP A 60 -10.77 -3.86 7.42
C ASP A 60 -9.83 -2.76 7.92
N LEU A 61 -9.20 -2.06 6.99
CA LEU A 61 -8.31 -0.95 7.24
C LEU A 61 -8.86 0.31 6.55
N SER A 62 -9.11 1.37 7.31
CA SER A 62 -9.53 2.65 6.73
C SER A 62 -8.31 3.47 6.27
N GLY A 63 -8.43 4.17 5.16
CA GLY A 63 -7.35 5.01 4.66
C GLY A 63 -7.82 6.02 3.63
N SER A 64 -6.87 6.71 3.04
CA SER A 64 -7.13 7.63 1.92
C SER A 64 -6.13 7.42 0.79
N ILE A 65 -6.58 7.69 -0.44
CA ILE A 65 -5.72 7.65 -1.61
C ILE A 65 -4.69 8.77 -1.51
N ALA A 66 -3.41 8.41 -1.40
CA ALA A 66 -2.32 9.36 -1.31
C ALA A 66 -1.64 9.62 -2.66
N LEU A 67 -1.64 8.61 -3.56
CA LEU A 67 -1.09 8.72 -4.90
C LEU A 67 -1.91 7.89 -5.88
N CYS A 68 -2.11 8.44 -7.08
CA CYS A 68 -2.57 7.74 -8.26
C CYS A 68 -1.43 7.74 -9.29
N PHE A 69 -1.15 6.61 -9.91
CA PHE A 69 -0.06 6.51 -10.87
C PHE A 69 -0.56 6.85 -12.29
N GLU A 70 0.04 7.86 -12.92
CA GLU A 70 -0.34 8.29 -14.27
C GLU A 70 0.34 7.47 -15.39
N ILE A 71 1.37 6.70 -15.04
CA ILE A 71 2.10 5.87 -16.01
C ILE A 71 1.24 4.69 -16.46
N LYS A 72 1.21 4.42 -17.77
CA LYS A 72 0.39 3.33 -18.35
C LYS A 72 0.63 1.97 -17.70
N ALA A 73 1.88 1.67 -17.32
CA ALA A 73 2.24 0.39 -16.72
C ALA A 73 1.71 0.20 -15.28
N ALA A 74 1.36 1.30 -14.59
CA ALA A 74 0.88 1.27 -13.21
C ALA A 74 -0.48 1.98 -13.03
N LYS A 75 -1.22 2.23 -14.12
CA LYS A 75 -2.51 2.95 -14.09
C LYS A 75 -3.56 2.28 -13.17
N ASP A 76 -3.43 0.98 -12.97
CA ASP A 76 -4.32 0.18 -12.12
C ASP A 76 -3.80 0.06 -10.66
N TRP A 77 -2.90 0.94 -10.26
CA TRP A 77 -2.33 0.99 -8.92
C TRP A 77 -2.65 2.32 -8.24
N VAL A 78 -2.81 2.27 -6.93
CA VAL A 78 -2.89 3.44 -6.05
C VAL A 78 -2.08 3.22 -4.79
N ALA A 79 -1.61 4.31 -4.19
CA ALA A 79 -1.09 4.30 -2.84
C ALA A 79 -2.20 4.69 -1.86
N VAL A 80 -2.46 3.85 -0.86
CA VAL A 80 -3.44 4.11 0.20
C VAL A 80 -2.71 4.29 1.52
N THR A 81 -2.86 5.46 2.12
CA THR A 81 -2.31 5.78 3.45
C THR A 81 -3.34 5.45 4.52
N LEU A 82 -2.96 4.64 5.50
CA LEU A 82 -3.87 4.23 6.57
C LEU A 82 -4.14 5.37 7.55
N GLY A 83 -5.37 5.45 8.05
CA GLY A 83 -5.77 6.46 9.04
C GLY A 83 -5.02 6.32 10.36
N SER A 84 -4.74 7.44 11.02
CA SER A 84 -3.94 7.48 12.25
C SER A 84 -4.66 6.84 13.44
N GLU A 85 -5.99 6.72 13.40
CA GLU A 85 -6.82 6.04 14.40
C GLU A 85 -6.52 4.54 14.52
N GLN A 86 -5.80 3.97 13.53
CA GLN A 86 -5.45 2.55 13.47
C GLN A 86 -3.99 2.26 13.87
N GLN A 87 -3.37 3.08 14.74
CA GLN A 87 -1.97 2.92 15.17
C GLN A 87 -1.61 1.49 15.58
N ALA A 88 -2.47 0.80 16.33
CA ALA A 88 -2.21 -0.57 16.77
C ALA A 88 -2.05 -1.55 15.59
N ARG A 89 -2.89 -1.40 14.55
CA ARG A 89 -2.82 -2.21 13.33
C ARG A 89 -1.61 -1.84 12.48
N ILE A 90 -1.35 -0.54 12.33
CA ILE A 90 -0.14 -0.04 11.66
C ILE A 90 1.12 -0.63 12.31
N HIS A 91 1.20 -0.61 13.64
CA HIS A 91 2.33 -1.17 14.37
C HIS A 91 2.47 -2.68 14.17
N GLN A 92 1.35 -3.42 14.21
CA GLN A 92 1.34 -4.87 13.95
C GLN A 92 1.85 -5.20 12.54
N ILE A 93 1.38 -4.49 11.51
CA ILE A 93 1.84 -4.69 10.13
C ILE A 93 3.34 -4.35 10.00
N ASN A 94 3.77 -3.22 10.56
CA ASN A 94 5.18 -2.82 10.58
C ASN A 94 6.06 -3.89 11.23
N TYR A 95 5.61 -4.48 12.34
CA TYR A 95 6.31 -5.54 13.05
C TYR A 95 6.47 -6.79 12.19
N LEU A 96 5.39 -7.23 11.53
CA LEU A 96 5.39 -8.42 10.66
C LEU A 96 6.36 -8.24 9.49
N CYS A 97 6.44 -7.03 8.94
CA CYS A 97 7.30 -6.73 7.79
C CYS A 97 8.74 -6.31 8.14
N ARG A 98 9.09 -6.16 9.42
CA ARG A 98 10.34 -5.50 9.84
C ARG A 98 11.62 -6.11 9.25
N HIS A 99 11.63 -7.41 8.98
CA HIS A 99 12.79 -8.12 8.44
C HIS A 99 12.89 -8.06 6.90
N HIS A 100 11.85 -7.58 6.22
CA HIS A 100 11.76 -7.53 4.75
C HIS A 100 11.80 -6.11 4.18
N ARG A 101 11.65 -5.08 5.03
CA ARG A 101 11.65 -3.67 4.61
C ARG A 101 13.00 -3.16 4.08
N ASN A 102 14.12 -3.67 4.60
CA ASN A 102 15.46 -3.21 4.22
C ASN A 102 15.86 -3.59 2.79
N ASP A 103 15.25 -4.64 2.23
CA ASP A 103 15.56 -5.07 0.86
C ASP A 103 14.82 -4.21 -0.17
N TYR A 104 13.64 -3.67 0.19
CA TYR A 104 12.80 -2.88 -0.72
C TYR A 104 12.97 -1.37 -0.61
N GLY A 105 13.33 -0.82 0.55
CA GLY A 105 13.75 0.59 0.63
C GLY A 105 14.90 0.89 -0.33
N LYS A 106 15.85 -0.04 -0.46
CA LYS A 106 16.95 0.05 -1.43
C LYS A 106 16.49 -0.05 -2.89
N LEU A 107 15.49 -0.90 -3.19
CA LEU A 107 14.94 -1.05 -4.54
C LEU A 107 14.10 0.17 -4.95
N PHE A 108 13.35 0.76 -4.02
CA PHE A 108 12.59 1.99 -4.26
C PHE A 108 13.52 3.20 -4.40
N GLU A 109 14.55 3.33 -3.56
CA GLU A 109 15.62 4.31 -3.74
C GLU A 109 16.30 4.15 -5.11
N GLN A 110 16.58 2.92 -5.55
CA GLN A 110 17.12 2.66 -6.89
C GLN A 110 16.14 3.06 -8.00
N LEU A 111 14.86 2.71 -7.89
CA LEU A 111 13.83 3.09 -8.86
C LEU A 111 13.65 4.61 -8.97
N ILE A 112 13.68 5.33 -7.85
CA ILE A 112 13.65 6.81 -7.84
C ILE A 112 14.94 7.35 -8.46
N THR A 113 16.09 6.82 -8.09
CA THR A 113 17.39 7.29 -8.58
C THR A 113 17.51 7.10 -10.10
N ASP A 114 17.10 5.94 -10.61
CA ASP A 114 17.07 5.64 -12.04
C ASP A 114 16.06 6.54 -12.78
N PHE A 115 14.90 6.82 -12.18
CA PHE A 115 13.91 7.75 -12.73
C PHE A 115 14.40 9.22 -12.74
N CYS A 116 15.13 9.65 -11.72
CA CYS A 116 15.68 11.00 -11.62
C CYS A 116 16.96 11.23 -12.46
N HIS A 117 17.66 10.18 -12.87
CA HIS A 117 18.91 10.26 -13.64
C HIS A 117 18.77 9.84 -15.12
N SER A 118 17.57 9.46 -15.55
CA SER A 118 17.27 9.18 -16.96
C SER A 118 16.78 10.41 -17.76
N HIS A 119 16.98 11.62 -17.23
CA HIS A 119 16.75 12.90 -17.91
C HIS A 119 18.05 13.64 -18.22
#